data_AF-A0A950C2J6-F1
#
_entry.id   AF-A0A950C2J6-F1
#
_cell.length_a   1.000
_cell.length_b   1.000
_cell.length_c   1.000
_cell.angle_alpha   90.00
_cell.angle_beta   90.00
_cell.angle_gamma   90.00
#
_symmetry.space_group_name_H-M   'P 1'
#
loop_
_entity.id
_entity.type
_entity.pdbx_description
1 polymer ?
#
loop_
_entity_poly.entity_id
_entity_poly.type
_entity_poly.pdbx_seq_one_letter_code
_entity_poly.pdbx_strand_id
1 'polypeptide(L)'
;MAGTSLRERLATGPVICAEGYLFELERRGYLQAGAFVPEVVVEHPELVEMLTREFVHAGSDIALAFTYYAHREKLRLIGRE
;
A
#
# COMPACT_ATOMS: atom_id res chain seq x y z
N MET A 1 0.94 -13.97 -20.10
CA MET A 1 2.24 -13.70 -20.74
C MET A 1 3.21 -13.35 -19.62
N ALA A 2 4.34 -14.06 -19.49
CA ALA A 2 5.36 -13.67 -18.52
C ALA A 2 5.97 -12.35 -19.02
N GLY A 3 5.62 -11.24 -18.37
CA GLY A 3 6.25 -9.96 -18.64
C GLY A 3 7.74 -10.01 -18.33
N THR A 4 8.49 -9.05 -18.87
CA THR A 4 9.92 -8.84 -18.59
C THR A 4 10.15 -8.81 -17.08
N SER A 5 11.17 -9.52 -16.60
CA SER A 5 11.50 -9.59 -15.17
C SER A 5 11.88 -8.21 -14.63
N LEU A 6 11.72 -7.98 -13.32
CA LEU A 6 12.13 -6.74 -12.68
C LEU A 6 13.62 -6.42 -12.95
N ARG A 7 14.48 -7.44 -12.96
CA ARG A 7 15.91 -7.29 -13.24
C ARG A 7 16.16 -6.74 -14.65
N GLU A 8 15.44 -7.24 -15.64
CA GLU A 8 15.56 -6.77 -17.03
C GLU A 8 15.05 -5.33 -17.18
N ARG A 9 13.94 -4.97 -16.51
CA ARG A 9 13.40 -3.60 -16.50
C ARG A 9 14.39 -2.61 -15.87
N LEU A 10 15.01 -2.98 -14.76
CA LEU A 10 16.01 -2.13 -14.10
C LEU A 10 17.29 -1.96 -14.92
N ALA A 11 17.59 -2.89 -15.85
CA ALA A 11 18.72 -2.74 -16.77
C ALA A 11 18.45 -1.72 -17.89
N THR A 12 17.19 -1.44 -18.22
CA THR A 12 16.81 -0.46 -19.25
C THR A 12 16.54 0.93 -18.69
N GLY A 13 16.14 1.04 -17.42
CA GLY A 13 15.89 2.33 -16.77
C GLY A 13 15.26 2.21 -15.39
N PRO A 14 14.98 3.34 -14.72
CA PRO A 14 14.29 3.34 -13.44
C PRO A 14 12.84 2.85 -13.59
N VAL A 15 12.29 2.35 -12.48
CA VAL A 15 10.86 2.04 -12.32
C VAL A 15 10.30 2.85 -11.15
N ILE A 16 9.01 3.17 -11.22
CA ILE A 16 8.32 3.99 -10.22
C ILE A 16 7.55 3.08 -9.25
N CYS A 17 7.86 3.18 -7.96
CA CYS A 17 7.12 2.50 -6.90
C CYS A 17 6.00 3.39 -6.36
N ALA A 18 4.79 2.86 -6.27
CA ALA A 18 3.67 3.50 -5.60
C ALA A 18 3.94 3.55 -4.09
N GLU A 19 4.01 4.75 -3.53
CA GLU A 19 4.32 5.00 -2.13
C GLU A 19 3.29 5.95 -1.50
N GLY A 20 3.34 6.13 -0.19
CA GLY A 20 2.53 7.17 0.48
C GLY A 20 1.08 6.78 0.79
N TYR A 21 0.73 5.49 0.71
CA TYR A 21 -0.59 4.96 1.09
C TYR A 21 -1.07 5.46 2.46
N LEU A 22 -0.21 5.38 3.47
CA LEU A 22 -0.51 5.85 4.84
C LEU A 22 -0.93 7.32 4.84
N PHE A 23 -0.12 8.18 4.23
CA PHE A 23 -0.36 9.63 4.24
C PHE A 23 -1.57 10.03 3.41
N GLU A 24 -1.79 9.38 2.26
CA GLU A 24 -2.92 9.73 1.41
C GLU A 24 -4.25 9.26 2.01
N LEU A 25 -4.30 8.08 2.63
CA LEU A 25 -5.49 7.63 3.35
C LEU A 25 -5.74 8.44 4.62
N GLU A 26 -4.69 8.85 5.33
CA GLU A 26 -4.81 9.77 6.48
C GLU A 26 -5.32 11.15 6.05
N ARG A 27 -4.77 11.71 4.97
CA ARG A 27 -5.21 12.99 4.38
C ARG A 27 -6.67 12.95 3.94
N ARG A 28 -7.18 11.81 3.47
CA ARG A 28 -8.59 11.60 3.11
C ARG A 28 -9.50 11.32 4.32
N GLY A 29 -8.93 11.16 5.51
CA GLY A 29 -9.68 10.91 6.75
C GLY A 29 -10.12 9.46 6.95
N TYR A 30 -9.51 8.50 6.24
CA TYR A 30 -9.89 7.08 6.33
C TYR A 30 -9.09 6.29 7.36
N LEU A 31 -7.94 6.81 7.80
CA LEU A 31 -7.15 6.20 8.87
C LEU A 31 -6.42 7.27 9.66
N GLN A 32 -5.84 6.86 10.80
CA GLN A 32 -4.87 7.64 11.54
C GLN A 32 -3.55 6.86 11.64
N ALA A 33 -2.41 7.53 11.41
CA ALA A 33 -1.11 6.92 11.56
C ALA A 33 -0.90 6.39 12.99
N GLY A 34 -0.28 5.20 13.09
CA GLY A 34 -0.08 4.50 14.35
C GLY A 34 -0.57 3.05 14.29
N ALA A 35 -0.97 2.48 15.43
CA ALA A 35 -1.33 1.08 15.53
C ALA A 35 -2.60 0.69 14.75
N PHE A 36 -3.45 1.66 14.41
CA PHE A 36 -4.74 1.48 13.73
C PHE A 36 -4.64 1.31 12.22
N VAL A 37 -3.45 1.52 11.63
CA VAL A 37 -3.24 1.45 10.17
C VAL A 37 -3.77 0.17 9.53
N PRO A 38 -3.59 -1.04 10.11
CA PRO A 38 -4.13 -2.26 9.51
C PRO A 38 -5.66 -2.32 9.41
N GLU A 39 -6.40 -1.52 10.20
CA GLU A 39 -7.86 -1.58 10.23
C GLU A 39 -8.48 -1.19 8.88
N VAL A 40 -7.96 -0.16 8.20
CA VAL A 40 -8.47 0.25 6.88
C VAL A 40 -8.34 -0.87 5.84
N VAL A 41 -7.32 -1.72 5.95
CA VAL A 41 -7.08 -2.83 5.01
C VAL A 41 -8.13 -3.94 5.22
N VAL A 42 -8.57 -4.14 6.46
CA VAL A 42 -9.54 -5.17 6.84
C VAL A 42 -10.98 -4.69 6.66
N GLU A 43 -11.26 -3.46 7.10
CA GLU A 43 -12.61 -2.90 7.18
C GLU A 43 -13.03 -2.19 5.89
N HIS A 44 -12.06 -1.61 5.17
CA HIS A 44 -12.29 -0.81 3.96
C HIS A 44 -11.32 -1.17 2.81
N PRO A 45 -11.20 -2.45 2.43
CA PRO A 45 -10.26 -2.89 1.38
C PRO A 45 -10.49 -2.17 0.04
N GLU A 46 -11.72 -1.74 -0.25
CA GLU A 46 -12.08 -0.98 -1.44
C GLU A 46 -11.35 0.36 -1.54
N LEU A 47 -11.03 1.00 -0.41
CA LEU A 47 -10.29 2.27 -0.39
C LEU A 47 -8.82 2.07 -0.72
N VAL A 48 -8.23 0.98 -0.24
CA VAL A 48 -6.84 0.59 -0.56
C VAL A 48 -6.72 0.18 -2.03
N GLU A 49 -7.73 -0.53 -2.55
CA GLU A 49 -7.80 -0.88 -3.97
C GLU A 49 -7.95 0.37 -4.85
N MET A 50 -8.86 1.28 -4.50
CA MET A 50 -9.05 2.55 -5.21
C MET A 50 -7.74 3.34 -5.29
N LEU A 51 -7.08 3.55 -4.15
CA LEU A 51 -5.83 4.29 -4.09
C LEU A 51 -4.70 3.59 -4.87
N THR A 52 -4.65 2.26 -4.83
CA THR A 52 -3.71 1.49 -5.66
C THR A 52 -3.94 1.75 -7.14
N ARG A 53 -5.19 1.75 -7.60
CA ARG A 53 -5.54 2.05 -9.00
C ARG A 53 -5.16 3.48 -9.37
N GLU A 54 -5.36 4.44 -8.48
CA GLU A 54 -4.94 5.83 -8.69
C GLU A 54 -3.42 5.96 -8.87
N PHE A 55 -2.61 5.28 -8.05
CA PHE A 55 -1.16 5.28 -8.22
C PHE A 55 -0.72 4.62 -9.53
N VAL A 56 -1.38 3.54 -9.95
CA VAL A 56 -1.13 2.90 -11.26
C VAL A 56 -1.50 3.86 -12.40
N HIS A 57 -2.65 4.52 -12.33
CA HIS A 57 -3.05 5.52 -13.33
C HIS A 57 -2.11 6.74 -13.36
N ALA A 58 -1.50 7.10 -12.22
CA ALA A 58 -0.48 8.13 -12.14
C ALA A 58 0.89 7.72 -12.71
N GLY A 59 1.05 6.46 -13.14
CA GLY A 59 2.25 5.97 -13.81
C GLY A 59 3.15 5.08 -12.95
N SER A 60 2.68 4.58 -11.81
CA SER A 60 3.47 3.63 -11.01
C SER A 60 3.63 2.29 -11.71
N ASP A 61 4.86 1.79 -11.72
CA ASP A 61 5.25 0.49 -12.27
C ASP A 61 5.05 -0.67 -11.27
N ILE A 62 5.07 -0.35 -9.98
CA ILE A 62 5.00 -1.27 -8.86
C ILE A 62 3.94 -0.76 -7.89
N ALA A 63 3.00 -1.62 -7.51
CA ALA A 63 2.09 -1.39 -6.40
C ALA A 63 2.58 -2.14 -5.16
N LEU A 64 2.45 -1.51 -3.99
CA LEU A 64 2.82 -2.13 -2.72
C LEU A 64 1.58 -2.69 -2.03
N ALA A 65 1.75 -3.86 -1.41
CA ALA A 65 0.78 -4.34 -0.43
C ALA A 65 0.84 -3.40 0.79
N PHE A 66 -0.28 -2.81 1.16
CA PHE A 66 -0.34 -1.89 2.30
C PHE A 66 -0.38 -2.67 3.62
N THR A 67 0.74 -3.28 4.00
CA THR A 67 0.89 -4.14 5.19
C THR A 67 1.60 -3.46 6.35
N TYR A 68 1.67 -2.12 6.33
CA TYR A 68 2.31 -1.36 7.39
C TYR A 68 1.65 -1.66 8.74
N TYR A 69 2.45 -2.09 9.71
CA TYR A 69 2.02 -2.53 11.05
C TYR A 69 1.09 -3.76 11.08
N ALA A 70 0.93 -4.50 9.98
CA ALA A 70 0.16 -5.74 9.93
C ALA A 70 0.94 -6.94 10.52
N HIS A 71 1.51 -6.79 11.73
CA HIS A 71 2.17 -7.87 12.47
C HIS A 71 1.64 -7.95 13.91
N ARG A 72 1.74 -9.15 14.50
CA ARG A 72 1.11 -9.52 15.79
C ARG A 72 1.35 -8.49 16.91
N GLU A 73 2.58 -8.01 17.06
CA GLU A 73 2.92 -7.05 18.12
C GLU A 73 2.15 -5.73 18.00
N LYS A 74 1.91 -5.23 16.78
CA LYS A 74 1.14 -4.00 16.55
C LYS A 74 -0.36 -4.26 16.61
N LEU A 75 -0.84 -5.37 16.06
CA LEU A 75 -2.25 -5.77 16.13
C LEU A 75 -2.72 -5.97 17.58
N ARG A 76 -1.84 -6.45 18.47
CA ARG A 76 -2.14 -6.56 19.91
C ARG A 76 -2.46 -5.21 20.56
N LEU A 77 -1.86 -4.11 20.11
CA LEU A 77 -2.11 -2.77 20.66
C LEU A 77 -3.54 -2.26 20.41
N ILE A 78 -4.23 -2.83 19.42
CA ILE A 78 -5.61 -2.49 19.04
C ILE A 78 -6.59 -3.66 19.28
N GLY A 79 -6.14 -4.73 19.94
CA GLY A 79 -7.00 -5.88 20.27
C GLY A 79 -7.39 -6.75 19.08
N ARG A 80 -6.56 -6.83 18.02
CA ARG A 80 -6.85 -7.60 16.79
C ARG A 80 -5.80 -8.67 16.43
N GLU A 81 -5.15 -9.27 17.44
CA GLU A 81 -4.21 -10.41 17.25
C GLU A 81 -4.92 -11.75 17.06
#